data_AF-A0A9D4PZN0-F1
#
_entry.id   AF-A0A9D4PZN0-F1
#
_cell.length_a   1.000
_cell.length_b   1.000
_cell.length_c   1.000
_cell.angle_alpha   90.00
_cell.angle_beta   90.00
_cell.angle_gamma   90.00
#
_symmetry.space_group_name_H-M   'P 1'
#
loop_
_entity.id
_entity.type
_entity.pdbx_description
1 polymer ?
#
loop_
_entity_poly.entity_id
_entity_poly.type
_entity_poly.pdbx_seq_one_letter_code
_entity_poly.pdbx_strand_id
1 'polypeptide(L)'
;MEVAVEREQVSSEDLEESAGWRTVGSRKPTRQQASAACVETSECNNNKKQGEQRLRHITKASRMPNLPRGEYKIIIRPRGVLRVAECGAVRLATSIYQAAAIPREAQDEDMICPNLQQNIIVVSTPIEAHADKYQRITRITVGNNPYETSAYEAAPDYTSKGVIRGIPLEDSARDITANVVTPRNPTEMAAKRLSNTTTVIVLFEGFRVPTYVRYGGALLRCTLYRKQIDTCYHCGRLGHRADVCPNPNDRICRGCGTPSAPQDHQCTPTCQLCGSNHQTADRTCKARYKTPYIVKRRRWERQQ
;
A
#
# COMPACT_ATOMS: atom_id res chain seq x y z
N MET A 1 -6.64 53.36 -40.15
CA MET A 1 -5.38 52.88 -40.74
C MET A 1 -4.97 51.63 -39.99
N GLU A 2 -4.92 50.51 -40.70
CA GLU A 2 -4.36 49.25 -40.18
C GLU A 2 -2.88 49.43 -39.82
N VAL A 3 -2.43 48.78 -38.75
CA VAL A 3 -1.65 47.52 -38.83
C VAL A 3 -1.93 46.73 -37.55
N ALA A 4 -2.11 45.41 -37.66
CA ALA A 4 -2.20 44.50 -36.52
C ALA A 4 -1.08 43.46 -36.60
N VAL A 5 -0.44 43.12 -35.47
CA VAL A 5 0.01 41.76 -35.10
C VAL A 5 0.08 41.64 -33.55
N GLU A 6 -0.64 40.64 -33.01
CA GLU A 6 -0.47 39.92 -31.70
C GLU A 6 -0.65 40.68 -30.35
N ARG A 7 -1.70 41.49 -30.13
CA ARG A 7 -3.04 41.10 -29.57
C ARG A 7 -2.95 40.19 -28.32
N GLU A 8 -3.14 40.65 -27.08
CA GLU A 8 -3.91 41.81 -26.57
C GLU A 8 -3.27 42.45 -25.33
N GLN A 9 -3.29 43.79 -25.28
CA GLN A 9 -2.87 44.63 -24.16
C GLN A 9 -4.09 44.99 -23.31
N VAL A 10 -3.94 44.79 -22.00
CA VAL A 10 -4.90 45.14 -20.95
C VAL A 10 -5.01 46.67 -20.86
N SER A 11 -6.24 47.19 -20.86
CA SER A 11 -6.50 48.63 -20.71
C SER A 11 -6.41 49.06 -19.24
N SER A 12 -5.99 50.30 -19.02
CA SER A 12 -5.67 50.91 -17.73
C SER A 12 -6.87 51.27 -16.83
N GLU A 13 -8.03 50.66 -17.04
CA GLU A 13 -9.25 50.90 -16.23
C GLU A 13 -9.63 49.72 -15.31
N ASP A 14 -8.89 48.59 -15.35
CA ASP A 14 -9.12 47.44 -14.46
C ASP A 14 -8.30 47.48 -13.15
N LEU A 15 -7.64 48.61 -12.87
CA LEU A 15 -6.84 48.85 -11.67
C LEU A 15 -7.48 49.94 -10.82
N GLU A 16 -8.59 49.63 -10.13
CA GLU A 16 -8.93 50.13 -8.79
C GLU A 16 -10.39 49.79 -8.44
N GLU A 17 -10.60 48.69 -7.70
CA GLU A 17 -11.54 48.67 -6.58
C GLU A 17 -11.30 47.41 -5.74
N SER A 18 -10.67 47.61 -4.59
CA SER A 18 -10.49 46.61 -3.54
C SER A 18 -11.44 46.93 -2.40
N ALA A 19 -12.45 46.09 -2.18
CA ALA A 19 -13.04 45.80 -0.87
C ALA A 19 -14.27 44.89 -0.99
N GLY A 20 -14.40 43.95 -0.06
CA GLY A 20 -15.73 43.50 0.38
C GLY A 20 -16.17 42.14 -0.15
N TRP A 21 -16.23 41.19 0.78
CA TRP A 21 -16.74 39.82 0.62
C TRP A 21 -18.09 39.71 -0.11
N ARG A 22 -18.32 38.58 -0.81
CA ARG A 22 -19.70 38.11 -1.12
C ARG A 22 -19.90 36.62 -0.82
N THR A 23 -20.55 36.42 0.32
CA THR A 23 -21.56 35.42 0.72
C THR A 23 -21.76 34.10 -0.05
N VAL A 24 -21.82 33.05 0.78
CA VAL A 24 -22.14 31.65 0.52
C VAL A 24 -23.51 31.46 -0.13
N GLY A 25 -23.56 30.69 -1.23
CA GLY A 25 -24.78 30.16 -1.83
C GLY A 25 -24.74 28.63 -1.87
N SER A 26 -25.63 28.00 -1.10
CA SER A 26 -25.83 26.55 -1.02
C SER A 26 -26.33 25.96 -2.34
N ARG A 27 -25.56 25.04 -2.96
CA ARG A 27 -26.05 24.13 -4.00
C ARG A 27 -25.92 22.69 -3.50
N LYS A 28 -27.07 22.05 -3.21
CA LYS A 28 -27.16 20.60 -2.99
C LYS A 28 -26.99 19.89 -4.35
N PRO A 29 -26.15 18.85 -4.47
CA PRO A 29 -26.16 18.02 -5.67
C PRO A 29 -27.31 17.01 -5.57
N THR A 30 -28.26 17.13 -6.50
CA THR A 30 -29.31 16.13 -6.76
C THR A 30 -28.65 14.86 -7.28
N ARG A 31 -28.63 13.80 -6.46
CA ARG A 31 -28.15 12.48 -6.84
C ARG A 31 -29.27 11.74 -7.56
N GLN A 32 -29.31 11.82 -8.88
CA GLN A 32 -30.09 10.89 -9.70
C GLN A 32 -29.51 9.47 -9.50
N GLN A 33 -30.27 8.61 -8.82
CA GLN A 33 -30.01 7.19 -8.77
C GLN A 33 -30.54 6.58 -10.07
N ALA A 34 -29.65 6.31 -11.02
CA ALA A 34 -29.91 5.30 -12.04
C ALA A 34 -29.66 3.93 -11.40
N SER A 35 -30.69 3.31 -10.83
CA SER A 35 -30.66 1.92 -10.38
C SER A 35 -31.03 1.02 -11.56
N ALA A 36 -30.04 0.59 -12.33
CA ALA A 36 -30.19 -0.62 -13.13
C ALA A 36 -30.17 -1.79 -12.14
N ALA A 37 -31.35 -2.33 -11.81
CA ALA A 37 -31.48 -3.54 -11.02
C ALA A 37 -30.96 -4.73 -11.84
N CYS A 38 -29.70 -5.09 -11.66
CA CYS A 38 -29.19 -6.37 -12.12
C CYS A 38 -29.82 -7.47 -11.24
N VAL A 39 -30.56 -8.39 -11.87
CA VAL A 39 -31.06 -9.60 -11.21
C VAL A 39 -29.85 -10.43 -10.80
N GLU A 40 -29.50 -10.43 -9.51
CA GLU A 40 -28.41 -11.25 -8.97
C GLU A 40 -28.85 -12.72 -9.01
N THR A 41 -28.24 -13.52 -9.90
CA THR A 41 -28.48 -14.97 -9.96
C THR A 41 -27.94 -15.67 -8.71
N SER A 42 -28.47 -16.86 -8.39
CA SER A 42 -28.01 -17.69 -7.26
C SER A 42 -26.51 -17.99 -7.33
N GLU A 43 -25.98 -18.24 -8.53
CA GLU A 43 -24.55 -18.44 -8.79
C GLU A 43 -23.71 -17.19 -8.49
N CYS A 44 -24.17 -16.00 -8.89
CA CYS A 44 -23.49 -14.74 -8.59
C CYS A 44 -23.41 -14.51 -7.07
N ASN A 45 -24.50 -14.81 -6.36
CA ASN A 45 -24.55 -14.71 -4.91
C ASN A 45 -23.62 -15.71 -4.20
N ASN A 46 -23.51 -16.93 -4.72
CA ASN A 46 -22.57 -17.92 -4.18
C ASN A 46 -21.11 -17.51 -4.41
N ASN A 47 -20.77 -17.03 -5.61
CA ASN A 47 -19.42 -16.55 -5.93
C ASN A 47 -19.01 -15.36 -5.06
N LYS A 48 -19.94 -14.43 -4.81
CA LYS A 48 -19.73 -13.28 -3.92
C LYS A 48 -19.46 -13.73 -2.48
N LYS A 49 -20.28 -14.65 -1.94
CA LYS A 49 -20.07 -15.24 -0.60
C LYS A 49 -18.71 -15.94 -0.49
N GLN A 50 -18.34 -16.75 -1.48
CA GLN A 50 -17.04 -17.42 -1.51
C GLN A 50 -15.87 -16.41 -1.57
N GLY A 51 -15.98 -15.35 -2.38
CA GLY A 51 -15.00 -14.27 -2.45
C GLY A 51 -14.82 -13.57 -1.10
N GLU A 52 -15.92 -13.25 -0.41
CA GLU A 52 -15.87 -12.66 0.94
C GLU A 52 -15.21 -13.59 1.97
N GLN A 53 -15.53 -14.89 1.93
CA GLN A 53 -14.90 -15.88 2.82
C GLN A 53 -13.40 -15.99 2.57
N ARG A 54 -12.96 -16.09 1.31
CA ARG A 54 -11.54 -16.08 0.94
C ARG A 54 -10.85 -14.82 1.43
N LEU A 55 -11.47 -13.66 1.22
CA LEU A 55 -10.92 -12.39 1.68
C LEU A 55 -10.78 -12.31 3.20
N ARG A 56 -11.78 -12.78 3.95
CA ARG A 56 -11.72 -12.88 5.41
C ARG A 56 -10.58 -13.79 5.86
N HIS A 57 -10.43 -14.96 5.23
CA HIS A 57 -9.36 -15.90 5.52
C HIS A 57 -7.98 -15.29 5.27
N ILE A 58 -7.75 -14.74 4.07
CA ILE A 58 -6.47 -14.09 3.71
C ILE A 58 -6.19 -12.92 4.65
N THR A 59 -7.21 -12.12 4.97
CA THR A 59 -7.05 -10.98 5.88
C THR A 59 -6.68 -11.43 7.29
N LYS A 60 -7.24 -12.55 7.79
CA LYS A 60 -6.90 -13.12 9.09
C LYS A 60 -5.48 -13.71 9.06
N ALA A 61 -5.16 -14.52 8.06
CA ALA A 61 -3.87 -15.19 7.92
C ALA A 61 -2.70 -14.20 7.66
N SER A 62 -2.98 -13.03 7.09
CA SER A 62 -1.98 -11.97 6.89
C SER A 62 -1.72 -11.12 8.15
N ARG A 63 -2.45 -11.31 9.25
CA ARG A 63 -2.23 -10.52 10.48
C ARG A 63 -0.98 -11.02 11.18
N MET A 64 -0.12 -10.09 11.56
CA MET A 64 0.93 -10.36 12.51
C MET A 64 0.34 -10.57 13.91
N PRO A 65 1.02 -11.33 14.79
CA PRO A 65 0.78 -11.24 16.22
C PRO A 65 0.89 -9.78 16.70
N ASN A 66 0.38 -9.52 17.91
CA ASN A 66 0.55 -8.22 18.55
C ASN A 66 2.03 -8.04 18.91
N LEU A 67 2.77 -7.37 18.04
CA LEU A 67 4.13 -6.93 18.32
C LEU A 67 4.11 -5.73 19.28
N PRO A 68 5.15 -5.53 20.09
CA PRO A 68 5.24 -4.38 20.98
C PRO A 68 5.12 -3.05 20.23
N ARG A 69 4.50 -2.08 20.90
CA ARG A 69 4.31 -0.73 20.34
C ARG A 69 5.56 0.10 20.57
N GLY A 70 5.86 0.99 19.63
CA GLY A 70 7.01 1.89 19.72
C GLY A 70 8.34 1.27 19.29
N GLU A 71 8.41 -0.06 19.19
CA GLU A 71 9.56 -0.75 18.61
C GLU A 71 9.67 -0.58 17.09
N TYR A 72 10.90 -0.63 16.61
CA TYR A 72 11.25 -0.68 15.20
C TYR A 72 10.78 -2.01 14.60
N LYS A 73 10.14 -1.92 13.43
CA LYS A 73 9.55 -3.08 12.73
C LYS A 73 10.21 -3.23 11.37
N ILE A 74 11.14 -4.16 11.23
CA ILE A 74 11.85 -4.41 9.96
C ILE A 74 11.14 -5.50 9.18
N ILE A 75 10.76 -5.21 7.94
CA ILE A 75 10.14 -6.20 7.04
C ILE A 75 11.21 -6.74 6.11
N ILE A 76 11.48 -8.03 6.22
CA ILE A 76 12.40 -8.79 5.37
C ILE A 76 11.57 -9.58 4.35
N ARG A 77 11.86 -9.36 3.08
CA ARG A 77 11.23 -10.02 1.94
C ARG A 77 12.24 -10.93 1.25
N PRO A 78 12.17 -12.26 1.48
CA PRO A 78 13.00 -13.19 0.74
C PRO A 78 12.56 -13.26 -0.72
N ARG A 79 13.54 -13.25 -1.61
CA ARG A 79 13.35 -13.40 -3.06
C ARG A 79 13.57 -14.86 -3.46
N GLY A 80 13.19 -15.16 -4.70
CA GLY A 80 13.26 -16.52 -5.24
C GLY A 80 12.17 -17.42 -4.67
N VAL A 81 12.46 -18.71 -4.59
CA VAL A 81 11.48 -19.76 -4.24
C VAL A 81 11.46 -20.11 -2.75
N LEU A 82 11.97 -19.24 -1.86
CA LEU A 82 11.94 -19.52 -0.42
C LEU A 82 10.50 -19.61 0.07
N ARG A 83 10.16 -20.74 0.68
CA ARG A 83 8.87 -20.98 1.33
C ARG A 83 9.02 -20.81 2.83
N VAL A 84 8.70 -19.62 3.35
CA VAL A 84 8.80 -19.30 4.78
C VAL A 84 8.03 -20.31 5.64
N ALA A 85 6.91 -20.82 5.16
CA ALA A 85 6.09 -21.84 5.83
C ALA A 85 6.80 -23.17 6.08
N GLU A 86 7.79 -23.53 5.26
CA GLU A 86 8.48 -24.83 5.34
C GLU A 86 9.79 -24.75 6.16
N CYS A 87 10.21 -23.54 6.54
CA CYS A 87 11.52 -23.33 7.14
C CYS A 87 11.53 -23.55 8.66
N GLY A 88 10.38 -23.35 9.33
CA GLY A 88 10.26 -23.32 10.79
C GLY A 88 10.76 -21.99 11.38
N ALA A 89 10.03 -21.46 12.36
CA ALA A 89 10.28 -20.11 12.88
C ALA A 89 11.67 -19.95 13.53
N VAL A 90 12.11 -20.93 14.33
CA VAL A 90 13.40 -20.90 15.04
C VAL A 90 14.57 -20.89 14.06
N ARG A 91 14.53 -21.73 13.02
CA ARG A 91 15.58 -21.77 11.99
C ARG A 91 15.68 -20.46 11.23
N LEU A 92 14.53 -19.86 10.90
CA LEU A 92 14.51 -18.53 10.28
C LEU A 92 15.11 -17.48 11.22
N ALA A 93 14.75 -17.48 12.50
CA ALA A 93 15.31 -16.55 13.48
C ALA A 93 16.84 -16.62 13.53
N THR A 94 17.40 -17.83 13.68
CA THR A 94 18.86 -18.04 13.64
C THR A 94 19.48 -17.51 12.35
N SER A 95 18.84 -17.77 11.20
CA SER A 95 19.31 -17.29 9.90
C SER A 95 19.32 -15.76 9.81
N ILE A 96 18.33 -15.08 10.39
CA ILE A 96 18.23 -13.62 10.43
C ILE A 96 19.29 -13.02 11.36
N TYR A 97 19.47 -13.57 12.57
CA TYR A 97 20.50 -13.08 13.50
C TYR A 97 21.91 -13.24 12.92
N GLN A 98 22.20 -14.37 12.26
CA GLN A 98 23.46 -14.59 11.56
C GLN A 98 23.67 -13.58 10.44
N ALA A 99 22.63 -13.33 9.63
CA ALA A 99 22.71 -12.36 8.53
C ALA A 99 22.91 -10.91 9.01
N ALA A 100 22.37 -10.55 10.19
CA ALA A 100 22.57 -9.24 10.81
C ALA A 100 23.82 -9.16 11.71
N ALA A 101 24.56 -10.26 11.90
CA ALA A 101 25.68 -10.34 12.86
C ALA A 101 25.27 -9.87 14.27
N ILE A 102 24.15 -10.37 14.77
CA ILE A 102 23.68 -10.13 16.16
C ILE A 102 24.16 -11.32 17.02
N PRO A 103 25.02 -11.08 18.02
CA PRO A 103 25.52 -12.13 18.88
C PRO A 103 24.42 -12.64 19.82
N ARG A 104 24.53 -13.87 20.32
CA ARG A 104 23.43 -14.59 21.00
C ARG A 104 22.94 -13.85 22.25
N GLU A 105 23.86 -13.29 23.01
CA GLU A 105 23.63 -12.50 24.22
C GLU A 105 22.84 -11.19 23.97
N ALA A 106 22.74 -10.75 22.70
CA ALA A 106 21.99 -9.57 22.32
C ALA A 106 20.65 -9.89 21.64
N GLN A 107 20.23 -11.17 21.57
CA GLN A 107 19.03 -11.57 20.82
C GLN A 107 17.72 -11.47 21.61
N ASP A 108 17.80 -11.40 22.95
CA ASP A 108 16.66 -11.62 23.85
C ASP A 108 15.54 -10.58 23.71
N GLU A 109 15.88 -9.36 23.31
CA GLU A 109 14.93 -8.25 23.11
C GLU A 109 14.26 -8.28 21.73
N ASP A 110 14.78 -9.08 20.79
CA ASP A 110 14.33 -9.08 19.40
C ASP A 110 13.30 -10.19 19.13
N MET A 111 12.22 -9.84 18.43
CA MET A 111 11.19 -10.80 18.03
C MET A 111 11.22 -11.06 16.52
N ILE A 112 11.51 -12.31 16.13
CA ILE A 112 11.43 -12.74 14.72
C ILE A 112 10.08 -13.42 14.44
N CYS A 113 9.25 -12.77 13.63
CA CYS A 113 7.89 -13.22 13.35
C CYS A 113 7.69 -13.48 11.84
N PRO A 114 7.71 -14.74 11.38
CA PRO A 114 7.38 -15.07 10.01
C PRO A 114 5.87 -14.92 9.74
N ASN A 115 5.52 -14.36 8.57
CA ASN A 115 4.15 -14.29 8.06
C ASN A 115 4.00 -15.22 6.86
N LEU A 116 3.39 -16.38 7.10
CA LEU A 116 3.31 -17.46 6.11
C LEU A 116 2.44 -17.08 4.91
N GLN A 117 1.33 -16.36 5.14
CA GLN A 117 0.40 -15.96 4.08
C GLN A 117 1.03 -14.97 3.10
N GLN A 118 1.85 -14.04 3.62
CA GLN A 118 2.49 -13.01 2.83
C GLN A 118 3.90 -13.40 2.34
N ASN A 119 4.43 -14.53 2.82
CA ASN A 119 5.80 -15.01 2.59
C ASN A 119 6.86 -13.95 2.92
N ILE A 120 6.71 -13.31 4.08
CA ILE A 120 7.65 -12.29 4.61
C ILE A 120 8.05 -12.64 6.03
N ILE A 121 9.11 -12.00 6.52
CA ILE A 121 9.55 -12.07 7.91
C ILE A 121 9.51 -10.66 8.47
N VAL A 122 8.99 -10.49 9.69
CA VAL A 122 9.00 -9.21 10.39
C VAL A 122 9.86 -9.37 11.64
N VAL A 123 10.78 -8.44 11.82
CA VAL A 123 11.60 -8.32 13.03
C VAL A 123 11.06 -7.14 13.84
N SER A 124 10.81 -7.35 15.13
CA SER A 124 10.53 -6.29 16.11
C SER A 124 11.75 -6.15 17.00
N THR A 125 12.22 -4.93 17.21
CA THR A 125 13.35 -4.66 18.11
C THR A 125 13.19 -3.29 18.76
N PRO A 126 13.46 -3.16 20.07
CA PRO A 126 13.55 -1.86 20.74
C PRO A 126 14.89 -1.16 20.49
N ILE A 127 15.88 -1.85 19.90
CA ILE A 127 17.26 -1.37 19.77
C ILE A 127 17.48 -0.79 18.36
N GLU A 128 17.71 0.52 18.28
CA GLU A 128 17.95 1.23 17.01
C GLU A 128 19.14 0.63 16.22
N ALA A 129 20.24 0.31 16.91
CA ALA A 129 21.41 -0.32 16.29
C ALA A 129 21.09 -1.69 15.67
N HIS A 130 20.13 -2.45 16.22
CA HIS A 130 19.70 -3.72 15.65
C HIS A 130 18.80 -3.48 14.44
N ALA A 131 17.87 -2.51 14.53
CA ALA A 131 17.02 -2.10 13.43
C ALA A 131 17.85 -1.74 12.18
N ASP A 132 18.91 -0.96 12.36
CA ASP A 132 19.88 -0.60 11.31
C ASP A 132 20.56 -1.82 10.68
N LYS A 133 21.01 -2.78 11.50
CA LYS A 133 21.64 -4.02 11.02
C LYS A 133 20.64 -4.87 10.22
N TYR A 134 19.44 -5.06 10.74
CA TYR A 134 18.39 -5.82 10.06
C TYR A 134 17.96 -5.18 8.74
N GLN A 135 17.88 -3.85 8.68
CA GLN A 135 17.52 -3.12 7.47
C GLN A 135 18.56 -3.28 6.35
N ARG A 136 19.83 -3.55 6.69
CA ARG A 136 20.93 -3.77 5.74
C ARG A 136 21.02 -5.22 5.24
N ILE A 137 20.20 -6.14 5.73
CA ILE A 137 20.18 -7.52 5.24
C ILE A 137 19.79 -7.55 3.76
N THR A 138 20.70 -8.08 2.93
CA THR A 138 20.49 -8.32 1.50
C THR A 138 20.44 -9.81 1.15
N ARG A 139 20.89 -10.68 2.06
CA ARG A 139 20.91 -12.14 1.85
C ARG A 139 20.76 -12.87 3.19
N ILE A 140 20.05 -13.99 3.18
CA ILE A 140 19.92 -14.90 4.32
C ILE A 140 20.25 -16.32 3.87
N THR A 141 20.75 -17.16 4.77
CA THR A 141 21.02 -18.57 4.48
C THR A 141 20.10 -19.43 5.33
N VAL A 142 19.26 -20.25 4.69
CA VAL A 142 18.35 -21.17 5.41
C VAL A 142 18.76 -22.60 5.11
N GLY A 143 19.25 -23.32 6.12
CA GLY A 143 19.96 -24.58 5.90
C GLY A 143 21.26 -24.32 5.14
N ASN A 144 21.43 -24.94 3.97
CA ASN A 144 22.61 -24.76 3.12
C ASN A 144 22.36 -23.83 1.92
N ASN A 145 21.16 -23.26 1.80
CA ASN A 145 20.75 -22.51 0.62
C ASN A 145 20.74 -21.00 0.92
N PRO A 146 21.48 -20.19 0.14
CA PRO A 146 21.40 -18.74 0.22
C PRO A 146 20.19 -18.21 -0.55
N TYR A 147 19.53 -17.19 0.02
CA TYR A 147 18.40 -16.49 -0.58
C TYR A 147 18.63 -14.99 -0.53
N GLU A 148 18.51 -14.31 -1.66
CA GLU A 148 18.47 -12.86 -1.69
C GLU A 148 17.25 -12.33 -0.93
N THR A 149 17.38 -11.14 -0.36
CA THR A 149 16.31 -10.51 0.39
C THR A 149 16.28 -9.01 0.13
N SER A 150 15.15 -8.38 0.47
CA SER A 150 15.09 -6.94 0.65
C SER A 150 14.51 -6.65 2.03
N ALA A 151 15.23 -5.87 2.82
CA ALA A 151 14.81 -5.43 4.15
C ALA A 151 14.53 -3.93 4.15
N TYR A 152 13.52 -3.51 4.90
CA TYR A 152 13.20 -2.10 5.10
C TYR A 152 12.40 -1.91 6.39
N GLU A 153 12.58 -0.77 7.04
CA GLU A 153 11.79 -0.38 8.19
C GLU A 153 10.34 -0.07 7.77
N ALA A 154 9.38 -0.61 8.52
CA ALA A 154 7.97 -0.30 8.38
C ALA A 154 7.69 1.09 8.95
N ALA A 155 6.55 1.67 8.56
CA ALA A 155 6.12 2.91 9.18
C ALA A 155 5.91 2.69 10.69
N PRO A 156 6.36 3.62 11.56
CA PRO A 156 6.15 3.53 12.99
C PRO A 156 4.68 3.42 13.37
N ASP A 157 4.43 2.99 14.60
CA ASP A 157 3.11 3.06 15.19
C ASP A 157 2.60 4.51 15.23
N TYR A 158 1.30 4.68 15.40
CA TYR A 158 0.67 6.00 15.46
C TYR A 158 0.85 6.86 14.19
N THR A 159 1.11 6.26 13.03
CA THR A 159 1.23 6.99 11.76
C THR A 159 0.04 6.74 10.82
N SER A 160 -0.13 7.64 9.86
CA SER A 160 -1.10 7.52 8.77
C SER A 160 -0.46 7.78 7.42
N LYS A 161 -1.03 7.20 6.35
CA LYS A 161 -0.50 7.34 4.98
C LYS A 161 -1.50 8.06 4.11
N GLY A 162 -1.05 9.11 3.44
CA GLY A 162 -1.78 9.82 2.40
C GLY A 162 -1.10 9.68 1.05
N VAL A 163 -1.79 10.17 0.03
CA VAL A 163 -1.38 10.12 -1.37
C VAL A 163 -1.60 11.47 -2.00
N ILE A 164 -0.52 12.01 -2.57
CA ILE A 164 -0.53 13.17 -3.46
C ILE A 164 -0.16 12.71 -4.88
N ARG A 165 -0.63 13.44 -5.88
CA ARG A 165 -0.46 13.11 -7.31
C ARG A 165 -0.03 14.34 -8.10
N GLY A 166 0.53 14.11 -9.28
CA GLY A 166 1.01 15.17 -10.16
C GLY A 166 2.42 15.64 -9.83
N ILE A 167 3.20 14.83 -9.10
CA ILE A 167 4.61 15.13 -8.84
C ILE A 167 5.43 14.82 -10.10
N PRO A 168 6.23 15.78 -10.63
CA PRO A 168 7.07 15.58 -11.82
C PRO A 168 7.96 14.35 -11.68
N LEU A 169 8.32 13.65 -12.76
CA LEU A 169 9.10 12.39 -12.66
C LEU A 169 10.59 12.65 -12.40
N GLU A 170 11.07 13.82 -12.79
CA GLU A 170 12.41 14.34 -12.60
C GLU A 170 12.75 14.59 -11.12
N ASP A 171 11.74 14.85 -10.27
CA ASP A 171 11.97 15.07 -8.84
C ASP A 171 12.52 13.81 -8.18
N SER A 172 13.74 13.92 -7.66
CA SER A 172 14.44 12.83 -6.97
C SER A 172 13.79 12.53 -5.62
N ALA A 173 14.18 11.42 -4.99
CA ALA A 173 13.72 11.11 -3.63
C ALA A 173 14.09 12.21 -2.61
N ARG A 174 15.24 12.86 -2.82
CA ARG A 174 15.70 13.98 -2.00
C ARG A 174 14.79 15.19 -2.21
N ASP A 175 14.46 15.54 -3.45
CA ASP A 175 13.62 16.69 -3.78
C ASP A 175 12.20 16.50 -3.23
N ILE A 176 11.63 15.31 -3.41
CA ILE A 176 10.32 14.96 -2.87
C ILE A 176 10.30 15.15 -1.35
N THR A 177 11.34 14.68 -0.66
CA THR A 177 11.43 14.79 0.80
C THR A 177 11.55 16.25 1.22
N ALA A 178 12.44 17.02 0.60
CA ALA A 178 12.65 18.43 0.92
C ALA A 178 11.41 19.29 0.64
N ASN A 179 10.60 18.94 -0.36
CA ASN A 179 9.39 19.67 -0.71
C ASN A 179 8.17 19.32 0.15
N VAL A 180 8.14 18.12 0.75
CA VAL A 180 7.03 17.65 1.59
C VAL A 180 7.31 17.83 3.09
N VAL A 181 8.50 17.48 3.55
CA VAL A 181 8.87 17.53 4.97
C VAL A 181 9.41 18.92 5.27
N THR A 182 8.49 19.83 5.62
CA THR A 182 8.81 21.25 5.88
C THR A 182 8.11 21.71 7.15
N PRO A 183 8.58 22.78 7.82
CA PRO A 183 7.88 23.34 8.98
C PRO A 183 6.41 23.74 8.72
N ARG A 184 6.04 23.94 7.45
CA ARG A 184 4.66 24.25 7.03
C ARG A 184 3.77 23.01 6.91
N ASN A 185 4.36 21.84 7.03
CA ASN A 185 3.78 20.51 6.97
C ASN A 185 4.22 19.76 8.26
N PRO A 186 3.74 20.19 9.44
CA PRO A 186 4.32 19.78 10.72
C PRO A 186 4.08 18.32 11.09
N THR A 187 3.16 17.65 10.40
CA THR A 187 2.81 16.25 10.67
C THR A 187 3.54 15.29 9.75
N GLU A 188 4.23 15.78 8.72
CA GLU A 188 4.76 14.98 7.63
C GLU A 188 6.13 14.42 8.02
N MET A 189 6.20 13.11 8.25
CA MET A 189 7.42 12.44 8.71
C MET A 189 8.31 12.00 7.54
N ALA A 190 7.70 11.57 6.43
CA ALA A 190 8.43 11.04 5.29
C ALA A 190 7.58 11.06 4.02
N ALA A 191 8.23 11.06 2.86
CA ALA A 191 7.56 10.94 1.57
C ALA A 191 8.31 9.97 0.65
N LYS A 192 7.57 9.18 -0.13
CA LYS A 192 8.14 8.22 -1.07
C LYS A 192 7.31 8.11 -2.34
N ARG A 193 7.96 8.23 -3.50
CA ARG A 193 7.35 7.96 -4.80
C ARG A 193 6.95 6.50 -4.94
N LEU A 194 5.76 6.28 -5.49
CA LEU A 194 5.31 4.94 -5.85
C LEU A 194 5.84 4.56 -7.24
N SER A 195 6.95 3.83 -7.28
CA SER A 195 7.58 3.37 -8.52
C SER A 195 7.85 4.55 -9.48
N ASN A 196 7.80 4.32 -10.80
CA ASN A 196 7.95 5.35 -11.82
C ASN A 196 6.60 5.99 -12.16
N THR A 197 5.97 6.64 -11.17
CA THR A 197 4.68 7.33 -11.35
C THR A 197 4.73 8.73 -10.76
N THR A 198 3.75 9.57 -11.11
CA THR A 198 3.56 10.91 -10.54
C THR A 198 2.91 10.89 -9.15
N THR A 199 2.83 9.71 -8.52
CA THR A 199 2.14 9.49 -7.24
C THR A 199 3.16 9.33 -6.11
N VAL A 200 2.99 10.12 -5.05
CA VAL A 200 3.82 10.07 -3.84
C VAL A 200 2.96 9.68 -2.64
N ILE A 201 3.46 8.74 -1.84
CA ILE A 201 2.90 8.39 -0.54
C ILE A 201 3.56 9.27 0.50
N VAL A 202 2.76 9.94 1.31
CA VAL A 202 3.21 10.77 2.43
C VAL A 202 2.85 10.06 3.72
N LEU A 203 3.81 9.96 4.65
CA LEU A 203 3.63 9.44 5.99
C LEU A 203 3.42 10.62 6.94
N PHE A 204 2.34 10.55 7.71
CA PHE A 204 1.98 11.56 8.71
C PHE A 204 2.06 10.95 10.11
N GLU A 205 2.52 11.75 11.06
CA GLU A 205 2.32 11.52 12.47
C GLU A 205 0.82 11.62 12.81
N GLY A 206 0.36 10.70 13.66
CA GLY A 206 -1.03 10.59 14.06
C GLY A 206 -1.93 9.91 13.02
N PHE A 207 -3.23 9.91 13.33
CA PHE A 207 -4.26 9.18 12.56
C PHE A 207 -5.11 10.09 11.67
N ARG A 208 -4.58 11.26 11.31
CA ARG A 208 -5.24 12.24 10.46
C ARG A 208 -4.39 12.47 9.22
N VAL A 209 -5.00 12.20 8.07
CA VAL A 209 -4.47 12.60 6.77
C VAL A 209 -5.09 13.94 6.42
N PRO A 210 -4.30 15.00 6.18
CA PRO A 210 -4.83 16.30 5.81
C PRO A 210 -5.46 16.26 4.42
N THR A 211 -6.37 17.20 4.13
CA THR A 211 -7.02 17.30 2.81
C THR A 211 -6.05 17.81 1.74
N TYR A 212 -5.06 18.60 2.16
CA TYR A 212 -4.04 19.17 1.30
C TYR A 212 -2.66 19.10 1.96
N VAL A 213 -1.61 19.00 1.15
CA VAL A 213 -0.20 18.99 1.57
C VAL A 213 0.53 19.99 0.71
N ARG A 214 1.44 20.77 1.30
CA ARG A 214 2.31 21.64 0.51
C ARG A 214 3.43 20.82 -0.13
N TYR A 215 3.71 21.10 -1.39
CA TYR A 215 4.86 20.55 -2.12
C TYR A 215 5.63 21.72 -2.70
N GLY A 216 6.69 22.15 -2.01
CA GLY A 216 7.35 23.42 -2.29
C GLY A 216 6.34 24.59 -2.21
N GLY A 217 6.15 25.30 -3.32
CA GLY A 217 5.18 26.40 -3.43
C GLY A 217 3.72 25.95 -3.66
N ALA A 218 3.48 24.72 -4.11
CA ALA A 218 2.16 24.25 -4.55
C ALA A 218 1.36 23.61 -3.40
N LEU A 219 0.03 23.72 -3.46
CA LEU A 219 -0.89 23.04 -2.55
C LEU A 219 -1.57 21.88 -3.29
N LEU A 220 -1.26 20.65 -2.88
CA LEU A 220 -1.73 19.45 -3.56
C LEU A 220 -2.80 18.73 -2.75
N ARG A 221 -3.85 18.25 -3.42
CA ARG A 221 -4.88 17.44 -2.77
C ARG A 221 -4.26 16.13 -2.26
N CYS A 222 -4.45 15.86 -0.98
CA CYS A 222 -4.04 14.64 -0.33
C CYS A 222 -5.24 13.75 -0.03
N THR A 223 -5.09 12.45 -0.27
CA THR A 223 -6.15 11.46 -0.04
C THR A 223 -5.61 10.30 0.78
N LEU A 224 -6.47 9.70 1.61
CA LEU A 224 -6.08 8.54 2.41
C LEU A 224 -5.56 7.39 1.54
N TYR A 225 -4.35 6.92 1.83
CA TYR A 225 -3.78 5.75 1.16
C TYR A 225 -4.61 4.50 1.46
N ARG A 226 -4.97 3.77 0.39
CA ARG A 226 -5.69 2.49 0.48
C ARG A 226 -4.78 1.37 0.01
N LYS A 227 -4.30 0.57 0.96
CA LYS A 227 -3.50 -0.63 0.65
C LYS A 227 -4.35 -1.61 -0.15
N GLN A 228 -3.81 -2.11 -1.26
CA GLN A 228 -4.47 -3.17 -2.03
C GLN A 228 -4.25 -4.53 -1.36
N ILE A 229 -5.14 -5.47 -1.63
CA ILE A 229 -4.91 -6.88 -1.34
C ILE A 229 -3.85 -7.36 -2.32
N ASP A 230 -2.82 -7.99 -1.78
CA ASP A 230 -1.71 -8.46 -2.59
C ASP A 230 -2.22 -9.58 -3.50
N THR A 231 -2.12 -9.37 -4.81
CA THR A 231 -2.34 -10.39 -5.83
C THR A 231 -1.01 -10.66 -6.49
N CYS A 232 -0.57 -11.91 -6.48
CA CYS A 232 0.68 -12.30 -7.08
C CYS A 232 0.53 -12.40 -8.60
N TYR A 233 1.35 -11.63 -9.32
CA TYR A 233 1.36 -11.64 -10.79
C TYR A 233 2.18 -12.80 -11.39
N HIS A 234 2.96 -13.52 -10.57
CA HIS A 234 3.63 -14.75 -11.02
C HIS A 234 2.70 -15.96 -10.91
N CYS A 235 2.17 -16.26 -9.72
CA CYS A 235 1.36 -17.47 -9.53
C CYS A 235 -0.16 -17.25 -9.64
N GLY A 236 -0.63 -16.01 -9.68
CA GLY A 236 -2.06 -15.67 -9.81
C GLY A 236 -2.87 -15.74 -8.50
N ARG A 237 -2.28 -16.17 -7.39
CA ARG A 237 -2.96 -16.30 -6.08
C ARG A 237 -2.94 -15.01 -5.26
N LEU A 238 -3.82 -14.94 -4.27
CA LEU A 238 -3.94 -13.81 -3.35
C LEU A 238 -3.07 -13.99 -2.09
N GLY A 239 -2.74 -12.86 -1.46
CA GLY A 239 -2.14 -12.77 -0.12
C GLY A 239 -0.65 -12.48 -0.09
N HIS A 240 0.07 -12.60 -1.20
CA HIS A 240 1.49 -12.27 -1.30
C HIS A 240 1.79 -11.51 -2.59
N ARG A 241 2.96 -10.86 -2.63
CA ARG A 241 3.43 -10.13 -3.79
C ARG A 241 4.28 -11.01 -4.70
N ALA A 242 4.44 -10.59 -5.96
CA ALA A 242 5.25 -11.31 -6.94
C ALA A 242 6.72 -11.48 -6.48
N ASP A 243 7.33 -10.45 -5.91
CA ASP A 243 8.72 -10.45 -5.45
C ASP A 243 9.03 -11.45 -4.33
N VAL A 244 8.00 -11.94 -3.64
CA VAL A 244 8.10 -12.93 -2.55
C VAL A 244 7.29 -14.18 -2.87
N CYS A 245 7.07 -14.49 -4.15
CA CYS A 245 6.24 -15.62 -4.53
C CYS A 245 6.90 -16.95 -4.15
N PRO A 246 6.29 -17.79 -3.27
CA PRO A 246 6.86 -19.08 -2.92
C PRO A 246 6.84 -20.09 -4.08
N ASN A 247 5.96 -19.87 -5.08
CA ASN A 247 5.63 -20.81 -6.14
C ASN A 247 5.46 -20.11 -7.50
N PRO A 248 6.51 -19.51 -8.08
CA PRO A 248 6.40 -18.73 -9.32
C PRO A 248 6.06 -19.58 -10.57
N ASN A 249 6.32 -20.90 -10.50
CA ASN A 249 6.11 -21.84 -11.60
C ASN A 249 4.75 -22.54 -11.55
N ASP A 250 4.08 -22.55 -10.39
CA ASP A 250 2.74 -23.10 -10.23
C ASP A 250 1.73 -21.95 -10.38
N ARG A 251 1.34 -21.70 -11.63
CA ARG A 251 0.50 -20.55 -12.01
C ARG A 251 -0.96 -20.98 -12.13
N ILE A 252 -1.86 -20.12 -11.68
CA ILE A 252 -3.31 -20.24 -11.96
C ILE A 252 -3.77 -19.08 -12.84
N CYS A 253 -4.78 -19.33 -13.66
CA CYS A 253 -5.48 -18.28 -14.38
C CYS A 253 -6.12 -17.30 -13.40
N ARG A 254 -5.82 -16.00 -13.50
CA ARG A 254 -6.46 -14.97 -12.67
C ARG A 254 -7.93 -14.69 -13.04
N GLY A 255 -8.35 -15.17 -14.21
CA GLY A 255 -9.73 -15.15 -14.69
C GLY A 255 -10.56 -16.26 -14.05
N CYS A 256 -10.25 -17.52 -14.34
CA CYS A 256 -11.08 -18.66 -13.90
C CYS A 256 -10.47 -19.51 -12.77
N GLY A 257 -9.20 -19.33 -12.42
CA GLY A 257 -8.51 -20.12 -11.39
C GLY A 257 -7.92 -21.45 -11.86
N THR A 258 -8.08 -21.83 -13.14
CA THR A 258 -7.53 -23.09 -13.68
C THR A 258 -6.01 -23.13 -13.56
N PRO A 259 -5.42 -24.20 -13.00
CA PRO A 259 -3.98 -24.36 -12.90
C PRO A 259 -3.33 -24.58 -14.27
N SER A 260 -2.15 -24.00 -14.46
CA SER A 260 -1.31 -24.16 -15.66
C SER A 260 -2.04 -23.92 -16.99
N ALA A 261 -3.05 -23.05 -16.97
CA ALA A 261 -3.80 -22.72 -18.17
C ALA A 261 -2.93 -21.92 -19.17
N PRO A 262 -3.03 -22.17 -20.48
CA PRO A 262 -2.37 -21.37 -21.51
C PRO A 262 -2.71 -19.88 -21.38
N GLN A 263 -1.80 -18.98 -21.78
CA GLN A 263 -1.96 -17.54 -21.59
C GLN A 263 -3.24 -16.97 -22.23
N ASP A 264 -3.67 -17.55 -23.36
CA ASP A 264 -4.81 -17.10 -24.16
C ASP A 264 -5.97 -18.11 -24.21
N HIS A 265 -6.08 -18.98 -23.20
CA HIS A 265 -7.25 -19.86 -23.12
C HIS A 265 -8.53 -19.04 -22.91
N GLN A 266 -9.60 -19.46 -23.58
CA GLN A 266 -10.92 -18.89 -23.36
C GLN A 266 -11.44 -19.33 -21.99
N CYS A 267 -11.81 -18.37 -21.15
CA CYS A 267 -12.42 -18.64 -19.87
C CYS A 267 -13.41 -17.55 -19.47
N THR A 268 -14.38 -17.92 -18.64
CA THR A 268 -15.29 -16.96 -18.02
C THR A 268 -14.65 -16.40 -16.75
N PRO A 269 -14.26 -15.11 -16.71
CA PRO A 269 -13.52 -14.57 -15.59
C PRO A 269 -14.42 -14.40 -14.37
N THR A 270 -13.99 -14.92 -13.22
CA THR A 270 -14.62 -14.76 -11.92
C THR A 270 -13.60 -14.24 -10.92
N CYS A 271 -13.83 -13.02 -10.43
CA CYS A 271 -12.88 -12.39 -9.52
C CYS A 271 -12.80 -13.11 -8.17
N GLN A 272 -11.61 -13.52 -7.75
CA GLN A 272 -11.40 -14.18 -6.45
C GLN A 272 -11.66 -13.28 -5.23
N LEU A 273 -11.79 -11.96 -5.44
CA LEU A 273 -11.98 -10.97 -4.38
C LEU A 273 -13.46 -10.64 -4.13
N CYS A 274 -14.26 -10.52 -5.20
CA CYS A 274 -15.67 -10.09 -5.11
C CYS A 274 -16.66 -11.04 -5.80
N GLY A 275 -16.18 -12.06 -6.50
CA GLY A 275 -17.03 -13.02 -7.22
C GLY A 275 -17.67 -12.49 -8.51
N SER A 276 -17.34 -11.27 -8.94
CA SER A 276 -17.93 -10.63 -10.14
C SER A 276 -17.19 -11.01 -11.43
N ASN A 277 -17.83 -10.73 -12.58
CA ASN A 277 -17.36 -11.09 -13.92
C ASN A 277 -16.22 -10.18 -14.42
N HIS A 278 -15.05 -10.28 -13.79
CA HIS A 278 -13.83 -9.64 -14.24
C HIS A 278 -12.62 -10.38 -13.68
N GLN A 279 -11.44 -10.14 -14.25
CA GLN A 279 -10.21 -10.79 -13.79
C GLN A 279 -9.85 -10.37 -12.35
N THR A 280 -9.23 -11.25 -11.60
CA THR A 280 -8.65 -10.91 -10.29
C THR A 280 -7.54 -9.86 -10.45
N ALA A 281 -7.55 -8.84 -9.58
CA ALA A 281 -6.72 -7.63 -9.64
C ALA A 281 -7.09 -6.59 -10.72
N ASP A 282 -8.27 -6.72 -11.35
CA ASP A 282 -8.80 -5.67 -12.20
C ASP A 282 -8.92 -4.32 -11.46
N ARG A 283 -8.65 -3.22 -12.17
CA ARG A 283 -8.68 -1.86 -11.60
C ARG A 283 -10.10 -1.42 -11.22
N THR A 284 -11.11 -1.97 -11.87
CA THR A 284 -12.54 -1.71 -11.59
C THR A 284 -13.02 -2.40 -10.31
N CYS A 285 -12.30 -3.42 -9.83
CA CYS A 285 -12.66 -4.14 -8.61
C CYS A 285 -12.53 -3.24 -7.37
N LYS A 286 -13.65 -2.89 -6.74
CA LYS A 286 -13.63 -2.11 -5.48
C LYS A 286 -13.15 -2.94 -4.29
N ALA A 287 -13.35 -4.26 -4.32
CA ALA A 287 -12.93 -5.18 -3.27
C ALA A 287 -11.41 -5.35 -3.17
N ARG A 288 -10.64 -4.89 -4.16
CA ARG A 288 -9.17 -4.93 -4.14
C ARG A 288 -8.52 -4.10 -3.03
N TYR A 289 -9.25 -3.18 -2.41
CA TYR A 289 -8.72 -2.31 -1.37
C TYR A 289 -9.04 -2.84 0.03
N LYS A 290 -8.01 -2.94 0.88
CA LYS A 290 -8.19 -3.18 2.32
C LYS A 290 -8.82 -1.94 2.94
N THR A 291 -9.71 -2.15 3.90
CA THR A 291 -10.22 -1.06 4.75
C THR A 291 -9.07 -0.56 5.64
N PRO A 292 -8.64 0.72 5.52
CA PRO A 292 -7.56 1.25 6.34
C PRO A 292 -7.91 1.21 7.83
N TYR A 293 -6.91 1.01 8.70
CA TYR A 293 -7.10 0.96 10.16
C TYR A 293 -7.82 2.22 10.68
N ILE A 294 -7.42 3.39 10.20
CA ILE A 294 -8.02 4.69 10.57
C ILE A 294 -9.53 4.73 10.31
N VAL A 295 -9.98 4.10 9.22
CA VAL A 295 -11.42 4.01 8.91
C VAL A 295 -12.14 3.07 9.87
N LYS A 296 -11.52 1.95 10.25
CA LYS A 296 -12.08 1.03 11.26
C LYS A 296 -12.18 1.71 12.61
N ARG A 297 -11.11 2.39 13.03
CA ARG A 297 -11.05 3.11 14.31
C ARG A 297 -12.13 4.18 14.43
N ARG A 298 -12.27 5.04 13.41
CA ARG A 298 -13.32 6.06 13.35
C ARG A 298 -14.74 5.49 13.39
N ARG A 299 -14.96 4.25 12.94
CA ARG A 299 -16.26 3.58 13.05
C ARG A 299 -16.52 3.14 14.48
N TRP A 300 -15.51 2.58 15.16
CA TRP A 300 -15.60 2.19 16.56
C TRP A 300 -15.84 3.40 17.47
N GLU A 301 -15.10 4.49 17.27
CA GLU A 301 -15.25 5.75 18.01
C GLU A 301 -16.65 6.40 17.87
N ARG A 302 -17.40 6.10 16.80
CA ARG A 302 -18.77 6.61 16.58
C ARG A 302 -19.87 5.70 17.13
N GLN A 303 -19.51 4.46 17.46
CA GLN A 303 -20.43 3.47 18.01
C GLN A 303 -20.42 3.47 19.54
N GLN A 304 -19.49 4.21 20.14
CA GLN A 304 -19.48 4.59 21.55
C GLN A 304 -20.13 5.96 21.70
#